data_AF-A0A420TP36-F1
#
_entry.id   AF-A0A420TP36-F1
#
_cell.length_a   1.000
_cell.length_b   1.000
_cell.length_c   1.000
_cell.angle_alpha   90.00
_cell.angle_beta   90.00
_cell.angle_gamma   90.00
#
_symmetry.space_group_name_H-M   'P 1'
#
loop_
_entity.id
_entity.type
_entity.pdbx_description
1 polymer ?
#
loop_
_entity_poly.entity_id
_entity_poly.type
_entity_poly.pdbx_seq_one_letter_code
_entity_poly.pdbx_strand_id
1 'polypeptide(L)'
;MTAFSIVIQPPARAQVSTTLYPPLVAELNFRGAVTSHYFFAMAFLVTREGNIVEGGLSGTTSVNGVDVTTAGASRTTIHFPYTDLAILAEGVYKIKVDVYKVAFDNPDGCDFQAHAKSSRVTVVNEAVPAVSAGESLNIQEK
;
A
#
# COMPACT_ATOMS: atom_id res chain seq x y z
N MET A 1 18.80 2.21 9.33
CA MET A 1 17.52 1.61 9.76
C MET A 1 16.52 1.81 8.64
N THR A 2 16.00 0.69 8.13
CA THR A 2 14.97 0.63 7.10
C THR A 2 13.62 0.89 7.76
N ALA A 3 12.83 1.80 7.20
CA ALA A 3 11.49 2.10 7.67
C ALA A 3 10.49 1.76 6.55
N PHE A 4 9.37 1.14 6.91
CA PHE A 4 8.33 0.76 5.96
C PHE A 4 6.96 1.12 6.52
N SER A 5 6.14 1.82 5.73
CA SER A 5 4.83 2.33 6.16
C SER A 5 3.87 2.47 4.98
N ILE A 6 2.60 2.76 5.26
CA ILE A 6 1.61 3.14 4.24
C ILE A 6 1.41 4.65 4.32
N VAL A 7 1.80 5.35 3.26
CA VAL A 7 1.82 6.83 3.17
C VAL A 7 0.56 7.39 2.54
N ILE A 8 -0.12 6.63 1.68
CA ILE A 8 -1.48 6.93 1.24
C ILE A 8 -2.38 5.78 1.67
N GLN A 9 -3.33 6.11 2.55
CA GLN A 9 -4.27 5.15 3.11
C GLN A 9 -5.43 4.90 2.14
N PRO A 10 -5.93 3.65 2.04
CA PRO A 10 -7.18 3.39 1.34
C PRO A 10 -8.36 4.10 2.03
N PRO A 11 -9.52 4.26 1.35
CA PRO A 11 -10.68 4.89 1.96
C PRO A 11 -11.16 4.13 3.20
N ALA A 12 -11.66 4.84 4.21
CA ALA A 12 -12.21 4.22 5.41
C ALA A 12 -13.47 3.38 5.12
N ARG A 13 -14.17 3.69 4.02
CA ARG A 13 -15.36 2.98 3.55
C ARG A 13 -15.29 2.80 2.03
N ALA A 14 -15.60 1.60 1.55
CA ALA A 14 -15.58 1.27 0.12
C ALA A 14 -16.78 0.42 -0.25
N GLN A 15 -17.16 0.46 -1.52
CA GLN A 15 -18.13 -0.47 -2.08
C GLN A 15 -17.43 -1.76 -2.51
N VAL A 16 -18.08 -2.91 -2.34
CA VAL A 16 -17.61 -4.20 -2.85
C VAL A 16 -17.30 -4.10 -4.34
N SER A 17 -16.16 -4.67 -4.76
CA SER A 17 -15.71 -4.75 -6.16
C SER A 17 -15.52 -3.39 -6.85
N THR A 18 -15.38 -2.31 -6.09
CA THR A 18 -15.02 -0.98 -6.60
C THR A 18 -13.56 -0.68 -6.29
N THR A 19 -12.86 -0.10 -7.28
CA THR A 19 -11.48 0.36 -7.10
C THR A 19 -11.38 1.34 -5.92
N LEU A 20 -10.43 1.08 -5.04
CA LEU A 20 -10.19 1.90 -3.86
C LEU A 20 -9.64 3.25 -4.27
N TYR A 21 -10.32 4.31 -3.82
CA TYR A 21 -9.85 5.68 -3.95
C TYR A 21 -10.03 6.46 -2.64
N PRO A 22 -8.98 7.12 -2.11
CA PRO A 22 -7.62 7.22 -2.67
C PRO A 22 -6.89 5.85 -2.76
N PRO A 23 -5.92 5.70 -3.70
CA PRO A 23 -5.19 4.44 -3.87
C PRO A 23 -4.26 4.18 -2.69
N LEU A 24 -3.97 2.91 -2.42
CA LEU A 24 -3.00 2.56 -1.38
C LEU A 24 -1.58 2.77 -1.90
N VAL A 25 -0.74 3.47 -1.15
CA VAL A 25 0.70 3.59 -1.45
C VAL A 25 1.51 3.24 -0.22
N ALA A 26 2.35 2.20 -0.34
CA ALA A 26 3.36 1.88 0.66
C ALA A 26 4.69 2.55 0.34
N GLU A 27 5.47 2.88 1.37
CA GLU A 27 6.77 3.53 1.26
C GLU A 27 7.82 2.76 2.03
N LEU A 28 8.92 2.46 1.34
CA LEU A 28 10.15 1.96 1.94
C LEU A 28 11.19 3.07 1.93
N ASN A 29 11.80 3.31 3.08
CA ASN A 29 12.81 4.33 3.23
C ASN A 29 14.05 3.80 3.97
N PHE A 30 15.23 3.94 3.36
CA PHE A 30 16.50 3.45 3.92
C PHE A 30 17.67 4.37 3.57
N ARG A 31 18.82 4.16 4.22
CA ARG A 31 20.06 4.92 3.93
C ARG A 31 20.88 4.20 2.86
N GLY A 32 21.49 4.96 1.96
CA GLY A 32 22.28 4.44 0.84
C GLY A 32 21.46 4.30 -0.44
N ALA A 33 22.14 4.08 -1.57
CA ALA A 33 21.52 3.98 -2.89
C ALA A 33 20.94 2.59 -3.17
N VAL A 34 19.96 2.52 -4.08
CA VAL A 34 19.48 1.25 -4.65
C VAL A 34 20.53 0.73 -5.64
N THR A 35 21.40 -0.19 -5.20
CA THR A 35 22.40 -0.81 -6.09
C THR A 35 22.30 -2.33 -6.05
N SER A 36 22.24 -2.95 -7.22
CA SER A 36 22.30 -4.42 -7.40
C SER A 36 21.15 -5.22 -6.75
N HIS A 37 19.99 -4.60 -6.55
CA HIS A 37 18.79 -5.29 -6.10
C HIS A 37 17.51 -4.58 -6.55
N TYR A 38 16.42 -5.34 -6.68
CA TYR A 38 15.06 -4.84 -6.86
C TYR A 38 14.25 -4.99 -5.58
N PHE A 39 13.24 -4.15 -5.41
CA PHE A 39 12.19 -4.36 -4.42
C PHE A 39 10.85 -4.53 -5.11
N PHE A 40 10.06 -5.46 -4.60
CA PHE A 40 8.65 -5.59 -4.95
C PHE A 40 7.83 -5.77 -3.68
N ALA A 41 6.55 -5.47 -3.73
CA ALA A 41 5.66 -5.58 -2.59
C ALA A 41 4.36 -6.29 -2.96
N MET A 42 3.85 -7.10 -2.03
CA MET A 42 2.61 -7.84 -2.16
C MET A 42 1.57 -7.34 -1.17
N ALA A 43 0.35 -7.09 -1.64
CA ALA A 43 -0.79 -6.70 -0.84
C ALA A 43 -1.69 -7.90 -0.53
N PHE A 44 -2.12 -8.01 0.73
CA PHE A 44 -3.02 -9.03 1.24
C PHE A 44 -4.17 -8.40 2.00
N LEU A 45 -5.40 -8.86 1.77
CA LEU A 45 -6.53 -8.51 2.64
C LEU A 45 -6.41 -9.32 3.93
N VAL A 46 -6.53 -8.64 5.07
CA VAL A 46 -6.51 -9.30 6.38
C VAL A 46 -7.72 -8.92 7.21
N THR A 47 -8.25 -9.88 7.97
CA THR A 47 -9.30 -9.64 8.97
C THR A 47 -8.74 -8.88 10.17
N ARG A 48 -9.63 -8.49 11.09
CA ARG A 48 -9.24 -7.85 12.36
C ARG A 48 -8.28 -8.71 13.18
N GLU A 49 -8.45 -10.02 13.13
CA GLU A 49 -7.66 -11.03 13.83
C GLU A 49 -6.30 -11.26 13.14
N GLY A 50 -6.10 -10.71 11.94
CA GLY A 50 -4.87 -10.82 11.16
C GLY A 50 -4.84 -12.01 10.21
N ASN A 51 -5.94 -12.74 10.04
CA ASN A 51 -6.06 -13.83 9.08
C ASN A 51 -6.10 -13.28 7.65
N ILE A 52 -5.37 -13.93 6.73
CA ILE A 52 -5.43 -13.58 5.31
C ILE A 52 -6.77 -14.04 4.75
N VAL A 53 -7.43 -13.16 3.99
CA VAL A 53 -8.63 -13.49 3.23
C VAL A 53 -8.21 -13.86 1.82
N GLU A 54 -8.16 -15.15 1.55
CA GLU A 54 -7.84 -15.68 0.22
C GLU A 54 -8.85 -15.19 -0.81
N GLY A 55 -8.36 -14.71 -1.96
CA GLY A 55 -9.22 -14.13 -3.00
C GLY A 55 -9.95 -12.84 -2.59
N GLY A 56 -9.61 -12.22 -1.47
CA GLY A 56 -10.29 -11.02 -0.97
C GLY A 56 -9.94 -9.73 -1.72
N LEU A 57 -8.81 -9.69 -2.43
CA LEU A 57 -8.39 -8.58 -3.28
C LEU A 57 -8.48 -8.96 -4.76
N SER A 58 -8.82 -7.98 -5.59
CA SER A 58 -8.67 -8.01 -7.04
C SER A 58 -7.85 -6.81 -7.52
N GLY A 59 -7.49 -6.80 -8.81
CA GLY A 59 -6.56 -5.85 -9.39
C GLY A 59 -5.11 -6.31 -9.23
N THR A 60 -4.18 -5.37 -9.25
CA THR A 60 -2.75 -5.63 -9.15
C THR A 60 -2.34 -5.75 -7.68
N THR A 61 -2.17 -6.97 -7.18
CA THR A 61 -1.77 -7.23 -5.78
C THR A 61 -0.26 -7.29 -5.57
N SER A 62 0.54 -7.27 -6.63
CA SER A 62 2.00 -7.27 -6.57
C SER A 62 2.58 -6.19 -7.48
N VAL A 63 3.43 -5.33 -6.94
CA VAL A 63 4.00 -4.19 -7.68
C VAL A 63 5.49 -4.06 -7.44
N ASN A 64 6.21 -3.60 -8.47
CA ASN A 64 7.59 -3.19 -8.33
C ASN A 64 7.70 -1.83 -7.63
N GLY A 65 8.77 -1.63 -6.89
CA GLY A 65 9.07 -0.35 -6.27
C GLY A 65 9.47 0.72 -7.30
N VAL A 66 8.95 1.93 -7.12
CA VAL A 66 9.32 3.12 -7.87
C VAL A 66 10.22 3.98 -7.01
N ASP A 67 11.46 4.20 -7.44
CA ASP A 67 12.37 5.12 -6.75
C ASP A 67 11.89 6.57 -6.95
N VAL A 68 11.55 7.22 -5.84
CA VAL A 68 11.10 8.62 -5.78
C VAL A 68 12.07 9.48 -4.97
N THR A 69 13.31 9.03 -4.82
CA THR A 69 14.34 9.71 -4.03
C THR A 69 14.61 11.10 -4.59
N THR A 70 14.45 12.12 -3.73
CA THR A 70 14.80 13.50 -4.07
C THR A 70 16.30 13.61 -4.32
N ALA A 71 16.69 14.33 -5.38
CA ALA A 71 18.10 14.58 -5.68
C ALA A 71 18.83 15.21 -4.48
N GLY A 72 19.99 14.64 -4.12
CA GLY A 72 20.77 15.07 -2.95
C GLY A 72 20.28 14.55 -1.60
N ALA A 73 19.23 13.74 -1.55
CA ALA A 73 18.78 13.11 -0.32
C ALA A 73 19.79 12.08 0.19
N SER A 74 19.98 12.03 1.50
CA SER A 74 20.83 11.03 2.18
C SER A 74 20.13 9.66 2.37
N ARG A 75 18.85 9.59 1.98
CA ARG A 75 17.99 8.43 2.14
C ARG A 75 17.27 8.17 0.83
N THR A 76 17.21 6.90 0.45
CA THR A 76 16.38 6.46 -0.67
C THR A 76 14.96 6.25 -0.20
N THR A 77 14.01 6.69 -1.03
CA THR A 77 12.57 6.47 -0.85
C THR A 77 12.02 5.71 -2.04
N ILE A 78 11.34 4.60 -1.78
CA ILE A 78 10.70 3.77 -2.80
C ILE A 78 9.21 3.68 -2.50
N HIS A 79 8.38 3.98 -3.51
CA HIS A 79 6.93 3.84 -3.43
C HIS A 79 6.44 2.56 -4.10
N PHE A 80 5.42 1.95 -3.53
CA PHE A 80 4.70 0.79 -4.06
C PHE A 80 3.22 1.18 -4.23
N PRO A 81 2.85 1.76 -5.38
CA PRO A 81 1.50 2.25 -5.60
C PRO A 81 0.57 1.13 -6.09
N TYR A 82 -0.60 1.04 -5.47
CA TYR A 82 -1.66 0.10 -5.82
C TYR A 82 -2.87 0.87 -6.35
N THR A 83 -2.94 1.05 -7.67
CA THR A 83 -3.88 2.00 -8.30
C THR A 83 -5.22 1.38 -8.71
N ASP A 84 -5.33 0.06 -8.70
CA ASP A 84 -6.50 -0.68 -9.19
C ASP A 84 -7.03 -1.71 -8.19
N LEU A 85 -6.57 -1.69 -6.93
CA LEU A 85 -7.04 -2.61 -5.89
C LEU A 85 -8.53 -2.43 -5.64
N ALA A 86 -9.25 -3.54 -5.55
CA ALA A 86 -10.63 -3.59 -5.06
C ALA A 86 -10.82 -4.75 -4.09
N ILE A 87 -11.72 -4.58 -3.12
CA ILE A 87 -12.04 -5.61 -2.12
C ILE A 87 -13.32 -6.33 -2.55
N LEU A 88 -13.27 -7.66 -2.62
CA LEU A 88 -14.31 -8.50 -3.22
C LEU A 88 -15.38 -9.00 -2.23
N ALA A 89 -15.22 -8.74 -0.93
CA ALA A 89 -16.13 -9.20 0.11
C ALA A 89 -16.56 -8.06 1.04
N GLU A 90 -17.82 -8.09 1.48
CA GLU A 90 -18.30 -7.21 2.55
C GLU A 90 -17.63 -7.55 3.87
N GLY A 91 -17.35 -6.52 4.66
CA GLY A 91 -16.79 -6.70 5.99
C GLY A 91 -15.86 -5.57 6.42
N VAL A 92 -15.03 -5.87 7.40
CA VAL A 92 -14.12 -4.90 8.00
C VAL A 92 -12.71 -5.46 7.96
N TYR A 93 -11.83 -4.79 7.21
CA TYR A 93 -10.52 -5.31 6.87
C TYR A 93 -9.41 -4.28 7.07
N LYS A 94 -8.18 -4.77 6.98
CA LYS A 94 -6.99 -3.97 6.66
C LYS A 94 -6.30 -4.59 5.45
N ILE A 95 -5.51 -3.80 4.75
CA ILE A 95 -4.59 -4.30 3.73
C ILE A 95 -3.21 -4.36 4.37
N LYS A 96 -2.61 -5.56 4.39
CA LYS A 96 -1.21 -5.77 4.77
C LYS A 96 -0.38 -5.72 3.50
N VAL A 97 0.69 -4.95 3.51
CA VAL A 97 1.69 -4.95 2.44
C VAL A 97 2.97 -5.57 3.01
N ASP A 98 3.50 -6.58 2.33
CA ASP A 98 4.81 -7.17 2.63
C ASP A 98 5.78 -6.75 1.51
N VAL A 99 6.97 -6.25 1.86
CA VAL A 99 8.00 -5.84 0.89
C VAL A 99 9.17 -6.81 0.91
N TYR A 100 9.63 -7.16 -0.28
CA TYR A 100 10.68 -8.13 -0.53
C TYR A 100 11.81 -7.49 -1.33
N LYS A 101 13.02 -8.00 -1.13
CA LYS A 101 14.23 -7.62 -1.85
C LYS A 101 14.71 -8.78 -2.69
N VAL A 102 15.09 -8.52 -3.93
CA VAL A 102 15.71 -9.49 -4.84
C VAL A 102 17.09 -8.97 -5.19
N ALA A 103 18.15 -9.60 -4.68
CA ALA A 103 19.52 -9.27 -5.08
C ALA A 103 19.89 -10.01 -6.38
N PHE A 104 20.68 -9.39 -7.25
CA PHE A 104 21.01 -9.97 -8.56
C PHE A 104 21.85 -11.25 -8.46
N ASP A 105 22.58 -11.39 -7.37
CA ASP A 105 23.46 -12.50 -7.06
C ASP A 105 22.85 -13.50 -6.07
N ASN A 106 21.56 -13.37 -5.74
CA ASN A 106 20.89 -14.30 -4.82
C ASN A 106 20.24 -15.48 -5.58
N PRO A 107 20.80 -16.70 -5.52
CA PRO A 107 20.23 -17.88 -6.15
C PRO A 107 18.97 -18.40 -5.44
N ASP A 108 18.73 -17.98 -4.19
CA ASP A 108 17.63 -18.43 -3.34
C ASP A 108 16.34 -17.61 -3.54
N GLY A 109 16.39 -16.56 -4.38
CA GLY A 109 15.23 -15.76 -4.79
C GLY A 109 15.10 -14.43 -4.06
N CYS A 110 14.07 -14.28 -3.22
CA CYS A 110 13.73 -13.00 -2.59
C CYS A 110 13.71 -13.06 -1.05
N ASP A 111 14.21 -12.00 -0.43
CA ASP A 111 14.27 -11.84 1.02
C ASP A 111 13.14 -10.93 1.52
N PHE A 112 12.35 -11.39 2.48
CA PHE A 112 11.40 -10.54 3.19
C PHE A 112 12.14 -9.42 3.94
N GLN A 113 11.67 -8.18 3.80
CA GLN A 113 12.30 -7.01 4.43
C GLN A 113 11.46 -6.45 5.58
N ALA A 114 10.18 -6.19 5.32
CA ALA A 114 9.28 -5.56 6.28
C ALA A 114 7.81 -5.74 5.84
N HIS A 115 6.89 -5.39 6.74
CA HIS A 115 5.47 -5.27 6.41
C HIS A 115 4.85 -4.03 7.04
N ALA A 116 3.77 -3.55 6.44
CA ALA A 116 2.94 -2.46 6.95
C ALA A 116 1.46 -2.82 6.83
N LYS A 117 0.60 -2.21 7.64
CA LYS A 117 -0.86 -2.43 7.61
C LYS A 117 -1.57 -1.11 7.46
N SER A 118 -2.62 -1.09 6.64
CA SER A 118 -3.41 0.11 6.41
C SER A 118 -4.27 0.47 7.63
N SER A 119 -4.89 1.63 7.55
CA SER A 119 -6.12 1.94 8.29
C SER A 119 -7.22 0.92 7.96
N ARG A 120 -8.26 0.92 8.78
CA ARG A 120 -9.41 0.03 8.62
C ARG A 120 -10.25 0.46 7.42
N VAL A 121 -10.60 -0.49 6.56
CA VAL A 121 -11.56 -0.31 5.46
C VAL A 121 -12.83 -1.07 5.79
N THR A 122 -13.96 -0.39 5.76
CA THR A 122 -15.30 -1.00 5.90
C THR A 122 -15.90 -1.14 4.50
N VAL A 123 -16.13 -2.38 4.08
CA VAL A 123 -16.62 -2.71 2.74
C VAL A 123 -18.08 -3.09 2.82
N VAL A 124 -18.91 -2.44 2.01
CA VAL A 124 -20.37 -2.62 1.97
C VAL A 124 -20.85 -2.82 0.53
N ASN A 125 -21.97 -3.48 0.35
CA ASN A 125 -22.58 -3.73 -0.97
C ASN A 125 -23.52 -2.61 -1.42
N GLU A 126 -23.67 -1.57 -0.63
CA GLU A 126 -24.36 -0.34 -1.01
C GLU A 126 -23.40 0.69 -1.62
N ALA A 127 -23.93 1.57 -2.45
CA ALA A 127 -23.15 2.62 -3.09
C ALA A 127 -22.52 3.55 -2.03
N VAL A 128 -21.20 3.71 -2.10
CA VAL A 128 -20.46 4.66 -1.26
C VAL A 128 -20.22 5.93 -2.08
N PRO A 129 -20.62 7.12 -1.60
CA PRO A 129 -20.34 8.37 -2.31
C PRO A 129 -18.85 8.53 -2.55
N ALA A 130 -18.47 8.98 -3.76
CA ALA A 130 -17.09 9.24 -4.07
C ALA A 130 -16.54 10.34 -3.15
N VAL A 131 -15.39 10.07 -2.52
CA VAL A 131 -14.68 11.09 -1.75
C VAL A 131 -14.03 12.05 -2.76
N SER A 132 -14.58 13.25 -2.89
CA SER A 132 -13.98 14.34 -3.66
C SER A 132 -12.60 14.65 -3.10
N ALA A 133 -11.58 14.73 -3.96
CA ALA A 133 -10.19 15.03 -3.58
C ALA A 133 -9.94 16.47 -3.06
N GLY A 134 -10.89 17.10 -2.37
CA GLY A 134 -10.92 18.55 -2.14
C GLY A 134 -11.38 19.08 -0.77
N GLU A 135 -11.72 18.26 0.22
CA GLU A 135 -12.05 18.79 1.56
C GLU A 135 -10.81 18.87 2.46
N SER A 136 -9.92 19.80 2.12
CA SER A 136 -8.88 20.30 3.01
C SER A 136 -8.55 21.72 2.57
N LEU A 137 -9.39 22.69 2.95
CA LEU A 137 -9.07 24.10 3.19
C LEU A 137 -10.38 24.89 3.36
N ASN A 138 -10.84 25.03 4.60
CA ASN A 138 -11.46 26.27 5.08
C ASN A 138 -11.61 26.20 6.61
N ILE A 139 -10.53 26.54 7.31
CA ILE A 139 -10.66 27.06 8.67
C ILE A 139 -10.65 28.58 8.56
N GLN A 140 -11.74 29.12 9.09
CA GLN A 140 -12.24 30.48 9.08
C GLN A 140 -11.18 31.57 9.31
N GLU A 141 -11.21 32.60 8.45
CA GLU A 141 -10.90 33.96 8.91
C GLU A 141 -12.13 34.51 9.64
N LYS A 142 -11.92 34.91 10.88
CA LYS A 142 -12.73 35.94 11.56
C LYS A 142 -11.81 36.84 12.35
#